data_AF-A0A059J382-F1
#
_entry.id   AF-A0A059J382-F1
#
_cell.length_a   1.000
_cell.length_b   1.000
_cell.length_c   1.000
_cell.angle_alpha   90.00
_cell.angle_beta   90.00
_cell.angle_gamma   90.00
#
_symmetry.space_group_name_H-M   'P 1'
#
loop_
_entity.id
_entity.type
_entity.pdbx_description
1 polymer ?
#
loop_
_entity_poly.entity_id
_entity_poly.type
_entity_poly.pdbx_seq_one_letter_code
_entity_poly.pdbx_strand_id
1 'polypeptide(L)'
;MHLEFEKAHDVLHEDVRDAVNIRQAHFSAPKRLANRWDHRLSDESLSQGASPLKNSVKTATTFVPIPLGVGRPASLFYPWQSMTMTGTKESNTRNPMVCNIGEAAFDLSSALNYADPSGSTELVACFRENTRLIHNPPYQDWDTTLTCGSTSAIDIVLRMLCNRGDWILAEASTYTGTVMAAKAHGLNIQSVEMDEEGLLPVDLDNKLRHWDTLRSRKPFVLYTIPSGHNPTGVTQSTARKAAIYQVAERHDLLILEDDPYFFLRLNGSSSSLDINPPYSSFEKLRKSLPSSYLSLDKSGRVIRVDSTSKILAPGLRCGWLTASKQIVEIFENFAEVGPAPPSGPSQVMLYKLFVESWGQEGFANWVNHLSGEYKSRRDIMIAACSQHLPKGLCTWTTPTHGMFLWITIDLLRHPDYLEKRTHLSLDLEDKIYERAASHGVAVAKGSWFNVETCLDKVFFRITFVSTTCLDDLENGVKRLGAAVRDEFRLAQA
;
A
#
# COMPACT_ATOMS: atom_id res chain seq x y z
N MET A 1 -10.60 14.86 37.97
CA MET A 1 -9.68 14.66 36.83
C MET A 1 -9.48 13.21 36.40
N HIS A 2 -9.80 12.18 37.22
CA HIS A 2 -9.68 10.77 36.80
C HIS A 2 -10.99 10.07 36.41
N LEU A 3 -12.14 10.79 36.42
CA LEU A 3 -13.48 10.23 36.18
C LEU A 3 -14.17 10.78 34.91
N GLU A 4 -13.51 11.66 34.15
CA GLU A 4 -14.04 12.18 32.88
C GLU A 4 -13.45 11.48 31.64
N PHE A 5 -12.38 10.70 31.79
CA PHE A 5 -11.80 9.91 30.70
C PHE A 5 -12.60 8.62 30.39
N GLU A 6 -13.31 8.04 31.36
CA GLU A 6 -14.10 6.81 31.14
C GLU A 6 -15.41 7.08 30.38
N LYS A 7 -16.02 8.27 30.53
CA LYS A 7 -17.28 8.60 29.85
C LYS A 7 -17.13 8.90 28.35
N ALA A 8 -15.92 9.23 27.89
CA ALA A 8 -15.64 9.41 26.46
C ALA A 8 -15.40 8.07 25.72
N HIS A 9 -15.06 7.00 26.46
CA HIS A 9 -14.81 5.67 25.89
C HIS A 9 -16.10 4.88 25.63
N ASP A 10 -17.15 5.09 26.43
CA ASP A 10 -18.41 4.34 26.31
C ASP A 10 -19.31 4.83 25.16
N VAL A 11 -19.27 6.13 24.81
CA VAL A 11 -20.10 6.68 23.72
C VAL A 11 -19.62 6.23 22.33
N LEU A 12 -18.33 5.88 22.19
CA LEU A 12 -17.79 5.31 20.95
C LEU A 12 -18.14 3.82 20.77
N HIS A 13 -18.60 3.12 21.82
CA HIS A 13 -18.81 1.67 21.77
C HIS A 13 -20.20 1.25 21.27
N GLU A 14 -21.23 2.09 21.44
CA GLU A 14 -22.57 1.81 20.90
C GLU A 14 -22.66 2.06 19.39
N ASP A 15 -22.07 3.16 18.88
CA ASP A 15 -22.05 3.44 17.43
C ASP A 15 -21.12 2.51 16.64
N VAL A 16 -20.10 1.93 17.28
CA VAL A 16 -19.21 0.93 16.66
C VAL A 16 -19.89 -0.44 16.55
N ARG A 17 -20.86 -0.77 17.42
CA ARG A 17 -21.60 -2.05 17.33
C ARG A 17 -22.51 -2.12 16.11
N ASP A 18 -23.09 -1.01 15.68
CA ASP A 18 -23.93 -0.96 14.48
C ASP A 18 -23.12 -1.09 13.17
N ALA A 19 -21.83 -0.75 13.19
CA ALA A 19 -20.94 -0.99 12.06
C ALA A 19 -20.51 -2.46 11.92
N VAL A 20 -20.60 -3.25 12.99
CA VAL A 20 -20.05 -4.63 13.06
C VAL A 20 -21.13 -5.71 12.87
N ASN A 21 -22.42 -5.39 13.03
CA ASN A 21 -23.53 -6.33 12.81
C ASN A 21 -24.03 -6.35 11.36
N ILE A 22 -23.24 -6.87 10.43
CA ILE A 22 -23.72 -7.25 9.09
C ILE A 22 -24.09 -8.74 9.11
N ARG A 23 -25.29 -9.07 9.58
CA ARG A 23 -25.95 -10.34 9.25
C ARG A 23 -27.40 -10.10 8.82
N GLN A 24 -27.61 -10.35 7.53
CA GLN A 24 -28.85 -10.77 6.85
C GLN A 24 -30.14 -9.97 7.15
N ALA A 25 -30.43 -8.99 6.30
CA ALA A 25 -31.80 -8.69 5.87
C ALA A 25 -31.81 -7.96 4.52
N HIS A 26 -32.51 -8.58 3.56
CA HIS A 26 -33.42 -8.01 2.54
C HIS A 26 -33.08 -6.72 1.78
N PHE A 27 -33.14 -6.82 0.44
CA PHE A 27 -33.23 -5.74 -0.56
C PHE A 27 -32.41 -4.49 -0.22
N SER A 28 -31.10 -4.55 -0.47
CA SER A 28 -30.23 -3.37 -0.32
C SER A 28 -30.80 -2.23 -1.16
N ALA A 29 -31.14 -1.12 -0.52
CA ALA A 29 -31.35 0.15 -1.20
C ALA A 29 -30.20 0.35 -2.21
N PRO A 30 -30.46 0.91 -3.40
CA PRO A 30 -29.41 1.12 -4.38
C PRO A 30 -28.26 1.89 -3.72
N LYS A 31 -27.02 1.40 -3.91
CA LYS A 31 -25.80 2.08 -3.45
C LYS A 31 -25.87 3.54 -3.88
N ARG A 32 -25.30 4.49 -3.13
CA ARG A 32 -25.31 5.90 -3.56
C ARG A 32 -24.23 6.16 -4.62
N LEU A 33 -24.34 7.27 -5.34
CA LEU A 33 -23.21 7.80 -6.11
C LEU A 33 -22.18 8.40 -5.14
N ALA A 34 -20.93 8.44 -5.55
CA ALA A 34 -19.86 9.15 -4.87
C ALA A 34 -20.17 10.64 -4.76
N ASN A 35 -19.57 11.28 -3.75
CA ASN A 35 -19.54 12.74 -3.68
C ASN A 35 -18.74 13.30 -4.88
N ARG A 36 -19.06 14.54 -5.23
CA ARG A 36 -18.29 15.33 -6.19
C ARG A 36 -17.10 15.98 -5.50
N TRP A 37 -15.93 15.89 -6.13
CA TRP A 37 -14.65 16.36 -5.61
C TRP A 37 -14.08 17.57 -6.36
N ASP A 38 -14.90 18.26 -7.16
CA ASP A 38 -14.47 19.37 -8.01
C ASP A 38 -13.81 20.51 -7.21
N HIS A 39 -14.23 20.73 -5.95
CA HIS A 39 -13.65 21.71 -5.03
C HIS A 39 -12.30 21.29 -4.42
N ARG A 40 -11.85 20.05 -4.66
CA ARG A 40 -10.60 19.48 -4.14
C ARG A 40 -9.54 19.28 -5.20
N LEU A 41 -9.84 19.59 -6.46
CA LEU A 41 -8.90 19.47 -7.56
C LEU A 41 -7.85 20.59 -7.50
N SER A 42 -6.62 20.26 -7.86
CA SER A 42 -5.53 21.22 -8.03
C SER A 42 -5.77 22.13 -9.24
N ASP A 43 -5.02 23.23 -9.30
CA ASP A 43 -5.05 24.14 -10.46
C ASP A 43 -4.60 23.40 -11.73
N GLU A 44 -3.63 22.49 -11.57
CA GLU A 44 -3.16 21.63 -12.65
C GLU A 44 -4.29 20.72 -13.17
N SER A 45 -5.05 20.07 -12.28
CA SER A 45 -6.18 19.23 -12.67
C SER A 45 -7.28 19.99 -13.39
N LEU A 46 -7.59 21.21 -12.92
CA LEU A 46 -8.60 22.06 -13.55
C LEU A 46 -8.17 22.56 -14.94
N SER A 47 -6.85 22.60 -15.20
CA SER A 47 -6.30 23.00 -16.49
C SER A 47 -6.16 21.85 -17.49
N GLN A 48 -6.19 20.59 -17.01
CA GLN A 48 -6.06 19.41 -17.86
C GLN A 48 -7.39 18.97 -18.47
N GLY A 49 -7.33 18.39 -19.66
CA GLY A 49 -8.47 17.79 -20.35
C GLY A 49 -8.05 16.64 -21.25
N ALA A 50 -9.00 15.81 -21.66
CA ALA A 50 -8.74 14.65 -22.51
C ALA A 50 -8.18 15.05 -23.88
N SER A 51 -7.24 14.26 -24.41
CA SER A 51 -6.63 14.49 -25.73
C SER A 51 -7.66 14.37 -26.87
N PRO A 52 -7.87 15.42 -27.68
CA PRO A 52 -8.74 15.34 -28.85
C PRO A 52 -8.32 14.25 -29.84
N LEU A 53 -7.02 14.03 -30.00
CA LEU A 53 -6.46 13.02 -30.90
C LEU A 53 -6.84 11.60 -30.45
N LYS A 54 -6.74 11.27 -29.16
CA LYS A 54 -7.13 9.94 -28.67
C LYS A 54 -8.65 9.75 -28.68
N ASN A 55 -9.41 10.82 -28.41
CA ASN A 55 -10.87 10.79 -28.52
C ASN A 55 -11.35 10.51 -29.95
N SER A 56 -10.65 11.00 -30.99
CA SER A 56 -11.04 10.71 -32.38
C SER A 56 -10.99 9.22 -32.76
N VAL A 57 -10.16 8.42 -32.07
CA VAL A 57 -10.02 6.98 -32.30
C VAL A 57 -11.19 6.18 -31.72
N LYS A 58 -11.98 6.76 -30.80
CA LYS A 58 -13.12 6.11 -30.14
C LYS A 58 -14.44 6.20 -30.95
N THR A 59 -14.42 6.82 -32.13
CA THR A 59 -15.61 7.01 -32.95
C THR A 59 -16.01 5.71 -33.65
N ALA A 60 -17.16 5.13 -33.30
CA ALA A 60 -17.67 3.93 -33.94
C ALA A 60 -18.15 4.26 -35.37
N THR A 61 -17.54 3.63 -36.37
CA THR A 61 -17.93 3.74 -37.79
C THR A 61 -18.43 2.41 -38.33
N THR A 62 -19.39 2.44 -39.24
CA THR A 62 -19.92 1.24 -39.93
C THR A 62 -18.91 0.58 -40.88
N PHE A 63 -17.85 1.30 -41.24
CA PHE A 63 -16.73 0.81 -42.05
C PHE A 63 -15.47 0.79 -41.19
N VAL A 64 -14.57 -0.18 -41.43
CA VAL A 64 -13.22 -0.18 -40.85
C VAL A 64 -12.43 0.94 -41.52
N PRO A 65 -12.10 2.03 -40.80
CA PRO A 65 -11.42 3.17 -41.42
C PRO A 65 -9.96 2.82 -41.72
N ILE A 66 -9.42 3.33 -42.83
CA ILE A 66 -7.98 3.25 -43.11
C ILE A 66 -7.27 4.25 -42.18
N PRO A 67 -6.35 3.82 -41.29
CA PRO A 67 -5.78 4.68 -40.26
C PRO A 67 -4.65 5.55 -40.83
N LEU A 68 -4.98 6.72 -41.38
CA LEU A 68 -4.00 7.72 -41.87
C LEU A 68 -3.79 8.91 -40.92
N GLY A 69 -4.56 8.99 -39.83
CA GLY A 69 -4.53 10.13 -38.89
C GLY A 69 -3.71 9.93 -37.63
N VAL A 70 -3.29 8.69 -37.31
CA VAL A 70 -2.59 8.36 -36.06
C VAL A 70 -1.19 7.79 -36.32
N GLY A 71 -0.22 8.21 -35.52
CA GLY A 71 1.16 7.72 -35.59
C GLY A 71 1.37 6.36 -34.92
N ARG A 72 0.52 5.37 -35.22
CA ARG A 72 0.64 4.00 -34.67
C ARG A 72 1.37 3.10 -35.67
N PRO A 73 2.57 2.57 -35.35
CA PRO A 73 3.26 1.62 -36.23
C PRO A 73 2.43 0.36 -36.45
N ALA A 74 2.49 -0.19 -37.66
CA ALA A 74 1.91 -1.51 -37.94
C ALA A 74 2.72 -2.61 -37.25
N SER A 75 2.05 -3.64 -36.77
CA SER A 75 2.67 -4.73 -36.00
C SER A 75 3.71 -5.54 -36.77
N LEU A 76 3.66 -5.52 -38.11
CA LEU A 76 4.65 -6.15 -38.97
C LEU A 76 6.06 -5.55 -38.79
N PHE A 77 6.17 -4.35 -38.21
CA PHE A 77 7.45 -3.69 -37.93
C PHE A 77 8.00 -4.00 -36.53
N TYR A 78 7.33 -4.85 -35.74
CA TYR A 78 7.83 -5.28 -34.43
C TYR A 78 8.74 -6.51 -34.56
N PRO A 79 9.94 -6.52 -33.96
CA PRO A 79 10.91 -7.61 -34.13
C PRO A 79 10.63 -8.85 -33.26
N TRP A 80 9.39 -9.04 -32.81
CA TRP A 80 8.98 -10.19 -31.97
C TRP A 80 7.70 -10.83 -32.50
N GLN A 81 7.69 -12.16 -32.58
CA GLN A 81 6.51 -12.93 -33.00
C GLN A 81 5.72 -13.48 -31.81
N SER A 82 6.42 -13.78 -30.71
CA SER A 82 5.83 -14.36 -29.52
C SER A 82 6.61 -14.02 -28.25
N MET A 83 5.94 -14.17 -27.11
CA MET A 83 6.49 -14.08 -25.76
C MET A 83 6.05 -15.32 -24.99
N THR A 84 7.01 -16.01 -24.34
CA THR A 84 6.74 -17.22 -23.56
C THR A 84 7.24 -17.05 -22.14
N MET A 85 6.39 -17.35 -21.16
CA MET A 85 6.71 -17.33 -19.74
C MET A 85 6.45 -18.71 -19.12
N THR A 86 7.31 -19.12 -18.18
CA THR A 86 7.16 -20.38 -17.44
C THR A 86 7.07 -20.06 -15.96
N GLY A 87 6.04 -20.59 -15.29
CA GLY A 87 5.89 -20.40 -13.85
C GLY A 87 6.81 -21.31 -13.04
N THR A 88 7.03 -20.96 -11.77
CA THR A 88 7.72 -21.82 -10.82
C THR A 88 6.83 -22.99 -10.39
N LYS A 89 7.42 -23.98 -9.71
CA LYS A 89 6.67 -25.10 -9.12
C LYS A 89 5.57 -24.59 -8.17
N GLU A 90 5.89 -23.61 -7.34
CA GLU A 90 5.03 -23.03 -6.31
C GLU A 90 3.88 -22.20 -6.92
N SER A 91 4.13 -21.58 -8.08
CA SER A 91 3.09 -20.88 -8.86
C SER A 91 2.01 -21.83 -9.41
N ASN A 92 2.24 -23.14 -9.37
CA ASN A 92 1.38 -24.20 -9.93
C ASN A 92 0.95 -23.96 -11.39
N THR A 93 1.76 -23.22 -12.15
CA THR A 93 1.53 -22.94 -13.57
C THR A 93 2.14 -24.08 -14.39
N ARG A 94 1.33 -25.06 -14.80
CA ARG A 94 1.81 -26.31 -15.40
C ARG A 94 2.24 -26.17 -16.86
N ASN A 95 1.57 -25.31 -17.61
CA ASN A 95 1.83 -25.11 -19.03
C ASN A 95 2.57 -23.78 -19.26
N PRO A 96 3.51 -23.70 -20.21
CA PRO A 96 4.05 -22.42 -20.65
C PRO A 96 2.93 -21.46 -21.07
N MET A 97 3.00 -20.24 -20.59
CA MET A 97 2.12 -19.15 -20.98
C MET A 97 2.69 -18.51 -22.23
N VAL A 98 2.03 -18.68 -23.38
CA VAL A 98 2.50 -18.16 -24.68
C VAL A 98 1.54 -17.06 -25.14
N CYS A 99 2.10 -15.93 -25.57
CA CYS A 99 1.39 -14.83 -26.22
C CYS A 99 1.96 -14.66 -27.62
N ASN A 100 1.11 -14.73 -28.65
CA ASN A 100 1.51 -14.62 -30.05
C ASN A 100 0.86 -13.39 -30.69
N ILE A 101 1.41 -12.91 -31.80
CA ILE A 101 0.70 -11.98 -32.69
C ILE A 101 -0.54 -12.68 -33.28
N GLY A 102 -1.71 -12.02 -33.21
CA GLY A 102 -2.95 -12.49 -33.84
C GLY A 102 -3.82 -13.43 -32.98
N GLU A 103 -3.56 -13.56 -31.68
CA GLU A 103 -4.50 -14.25 -30.77
C GLU A 103 -5.73 -13.39 -30.43
N ALA A 104 -6.80 -14.02 -29.92
CA ALA A 104 -8.13 -13.41 -29.94
C ALA A 104 -8.42 -12.37 -28.85
N ALA A 105 -7.85 -12.52 -27.64
CA ALA A 105 -8.21 -11.71 -26.48
C ALA A 105 -7.25 -10.53 -26.29
N PHE A 106 -6.02 -10.78 -25.83
CA PHE A 106 -4.98 -9.75 -25.69
C PHE A 106 -3.68 -10.25 -26.30
N ASP A 107 -3.45 -9.87 -27.55
CA ASP A 107 -2.33 -10.36 -28.35
C ASP A 107 -1.05 -9.54 -28.22
N LEU A 108 0.06 -10.11 -28.68
CA LEU A 108 1.36 -9.45 -28.59
C LEU A 108 1.40 -8.17 -29.43
N SER A 109 0.65 -8.11 -30.53
CA SER A 109 0.64 -6.93 -31.41
C SER A 109 -0.01 -5.72 -30.77
N SER A 110 -1.10 -5.94 -30.02
CA SER A 110 -1.81 -4.93 -29.24
C SER A 110 -0.98 -4.51 -28.03
N ALA A 111 -0.38 -5.48 -27.33
CA ALA A 111 0.47 -5.22 -26.18
C ALA A 111 1.70 -4.37 -26.52
N LEU A 112 2.35 -4.60 -27.66
CA LEU A 112 3.53 -3.84 -28.08
C LEU A 112 3.19 -2.47 -28.71
N ASN A 113 1.91 -2.15 -28.92
CA ASN A 113 1.48 -0.87 -29.46
C ASN A 113 1.14 0.14 -28.35
N TYR A 114 0.83 1.37 -28.76
CA TYR A 114 0.25 2.37 -27.88
C TYR A 114 -1.11 1.91 -27.31
N ALA A 115 -1.26 2.00 -26.00
CA ALA A 115 -2.45 1.59 -25.26
C ALA A 115 -3.29 2.78 -24.74
N ASP A 116 -4.52 2.49 -24.33
CA ASP A 116 -5.36 3.43 -23.58
C ASP A 116 -4.72 3.74 -22.22
N PRO A 117 -4.77 4.98 -21.70
CA PRO A 117 -4.24 5.34 -20.37
C PRO A 117 -4.72 4.42 -19.24
N SER A 118 -5.91 3.83 -19.34
CA SER A 118 -6.43 2.89 -18.35
C SER A 118 -5.63 1.58 -18.27
N GLY A 119 -4.88 1.23 -19.32
CA GLY A 119 -4.29 -0.09 -19.53
C GLY A 119 -5.17 -1.02 -20.38
N SER A 120 -4.77 -2.29 -20.54
CA SER A 120 -5.53 -3.25 -21.34
C SER A 120 -6.89 -3.55 -20.72
N THR A 121 -7.91 -3.62 -21.57
CA THR A 121 -9.31 -3.85 -21.17
C THR A 121 -9.46 -5.11 -20.34
N GLU A 122 -8.75 -6.17 -20.71
CA GLU A 122 -8.81 -7.49 -20.08
C GLU A 122 -8.25 -7.46 -18.66
N LEU A 123 -7.13 -6.75 -18.44
CA LEU A 123 -6.54 -6.62 -17.11
C LEU A 123 -7.33 -5.68 -16.22
N VAL A 124 -7.80 -4.56 -16.76
CA VAL A 124 -8.68 -3.64 -16.03
C VAL A 124 -9.93 -4.37 -15.56
N ALA A 125 -10.57 -5.16 -16.44
CA ALA A 125 -11.73 -5.97 -16.06
C ALA A 125 -11.38 -7.00 -14.96
N CYS A 126 -10.21 -7.65 -15.07
CA CYS A 126 -9.74 -8.61 -14.06
C CYS A 126 -9.58 -7.96 -12.68
N PHE A 127 -8.87 -6.84 -12.58
CA PHE A 127 -8.65 -6.15 -11.30
C PHE A 127 -9.91 -5.46 -10.77
N ARG A 128 -10.79 -5.00 -11.65
CA ARG A 128 -12.11 -4.49 -11.27
C ARG A 128 -12.96 -5.60 -10.64
N GLU A 129 -12.99 -6.78 -11.22
CA GLU A 129 -13.71 -7.93 -10.66
C GLU A 129 -13.09 -8.40 -9.34
N ASN A 130 -11.75 -8.46 -9.27
CA ASN A 130 -11.05 -8.76 -8.02
C ASN A 130 -11.41 -7.76 -6.91
N THR A 131 -11.45 -6.47 -7.26
CA THR A 131 -11.86 -5.39 -6.35
C THR A 131 -13.30 -5.56 -5.87
N ARG A 132 -14.22 -5.89 -6.78
CA ARG A 132 -15.62 -6.16 -6.45
C ARG A 132 -15.75 -7.32 -5.47
N LEU A 133 -15.01 -8.40 -5.69
CA LEU A 133 -15.07 -9.61 -4.87
C LEU A 133 -14.43 -9.40 -3.49
N ILE A 134 -13.30 -8.69 -3.41
CA ILE A 134 -12.54 -8.51 -2.18
C ILE A 134 -13.08 -7.34 -1.34
N HIS A 135 -13.20 -6.17 -1.96
CA HIS A 135 -13.49 -4.92 -1.24
C HIS A 135 -14.96 -4.54 -1.27
N ASN A 136 -15.67 -4.84 -2.36
CA ASN A 136 -17.08 -4.53 -2.60
C ASN A 136 -17.46 -3.08 -2.19
N PRO A 137 -16.92 -2.04 -2.86
CA PRO A 137 -17.13 -0.64 -2.45
C PRO A 137 -18.62 -0.29 -2.30
N PRO A 138 -19.07 0.39 -1.23
CA PRO A 138 -20.49 0.60 -0.94
C PRO A 138 -21.13 1.79 -1.68
N TYR A 139 -20.60 2.18 -2.83
CA TYR A 139 -21.14 3.19 -3.76
C TYR A 139 -21.21 2.64 -5.20
N GLN A 140 -21.89 3.32 -6.13
CA GLN A 140 -22.16 2.79 -7.48
C GLN A 140 -21.02 3.02 -8.47
N ASP A 141 -20.54 4.25 -8.55
CA ASP A 141 -19.67 4.77 -9.60
C ASP A 141 -18.19 4.72 -9.20
N TRP A 142 -17.75 3.58 -8.64
CA TRP A 142 -16.33 3.29 -8.49
C TRP A 142 -15.76 2.71 -9.78
N ASP A 143 -14.48 2.97 -10.01
CA ASP A 143 -13.73 2.47 -11.17
C ASP A 143 -12.31 2.06 -10.78
N THR A 144 -11.64 1.35 -11.69
CA THR A 144 -10.27 0.87 -11.54
C THR A 144 -9.46 1.16 -12.79
N THR A 145 -8.25 1.68 -12.64
CA THR A 145 -7.28 1.90 -13.72
C THR A 145 -5.94 1.24 -13.38
N LEU A 146 -5.19 0.78 -14.38
CA LEU A 146 -3.82 0.31 -14.17
C LEU A 146 -2.89 1.49 -13.82
N THR A 147 -1.82 1.18 -13.09
CA THR A 147 -0.81 2.16 -12.69
C THR A 147 0.60 1.60 -12.86
N CYS A 148 1.59 2.48 -13.05
CA CYS A 148 3.01 2.12 -13.06
C CYS A 148 3.57 1.80 -11.65
N GLY A 149 2.76 1.14 -10.82
CA GLY A 149 2.96 0.83 -9.40
C GLY A 149 2.64 2.01 -8.47
N SER A 150 2.54 1.72 -7.15
CA SER A 150 2.08 2.69 -6.15
C SER A 150 2.82 4.04 -6.17
N THR A 151 4.15 4.03 -6.36
CA THR A 151 4.95 5.26 -6.40
C THR A 151 4.45 6.25 -7.45
N SER A 152 4.19 5.78 -8.67
CA SER A 152 3.69 6.64 -9.75
C SER A 152 2.24 7.06 -9.51
N ALA A 153 1.44 6.16 -8.93
CA ALA A 153 0.05 6.46 -8.64
C ALA A 153 -0.09 7.57 -7.59
N ILE A 154 0.68 7.46 -6.49
CA ILE A 154 0.72 8.46 -5.41
C ILE A 154 1.21 9.80 -5.93
N ASP A 155 2.28 9.82 -6.75
CA ASP A 155 2.79 11.05 -7.36
C ASP A 155 1.70 11.78 -8.18
N ILE A 156 0.97 11.04 -9.02
CA ILE A 156 -0.13 11.59 -9.81
C ILE A 156 -1.26 12.09 -8.90
N VAL A 157 -1.66 11.32 -7.88
CA VAL A 157 -2.73 11.75 -6.95
C VAL A 157 -2.34 13.03 -6.20
N LEU A 158 -1.08 13.18 -5.81
CA LEU A 158 -0.60 14.43 -5.20
C LEU A 158 -0.73 15.61 -6.16
N ARG A 159 -0.34 15.45 -7.43
CA ARG A 159 -0.55 16.48 -8.47
C ARG A 159 -2.02 16.77 -8.74
N MET A 160 -2.87 15.74 -8.65
CA MET A 160 -4.30 15.89 -8.90
C MET A 160 -5.00 16.76 -7.86
N LEU A 161 -4.57 16.65 -6.60
CA LEU A 161 -5.30 17.21 -5.46
C LEU A 161 -4.59 18.41 -4.82
N CYS A 162 -3.26 18.48 -4.93
CA CYS A 162 -2.46 19.46 -4.18
C CYS A 162 -1.81 20.48 -5.12
N ASN A 163 -1.75 21.71 -4.64
CA ASN A 163 -0.97 22.81 -5.17
C ASN A 163 0.27 23.00 -4.27
N ARG A 164 1.31 23.65 -4.82
CA ARG A 164 2.51 23.99 -4.04
C ARG A 164 2.15 24.81 -2.80
N GLY A 165 2.73 24.45 -1.64
CA GLY A 165 2.49 25.08 -0.35
C GLY A 165 1.42 24.39 0.49
N ASP A 166 0.61 23.51 -0.10
CA ASP A 166 -0.41 22.79 0.62
C ASP A 166 0.13 21.80 1.64
N TRP A 167 -0.76 21.36 2.52
CA TRP A 167 -0.50 20.38 3.55
C TRP A 167 -1.24 19.08 3.25
N ILE A 168 -0.55 17.96 3.41
CA ILE A 168 -1.15 16.62 3.50
C ILE A 168 -1.00 16.08 4.92
N LEU A 169 -1.84 15.13 5.31
CA LEU A 169 -1.73 14.41 6.57
C LEU A 169 -1.08 13.05 6.30
N ALA A 170 -0.19 12.63 7.19
CA ALA A 170 0.40 11.29 7.14
C ALA A 170 0.72 10.81 8.56
N GLU A 171 0.91 9.50 8.71
CA GLU A 171 1.43 8.92 9.94
C GLU A 171 2.76 9.57 10.38
N ALA A 172 2.97 9.70 11.70
CA ALA A 172 4.17 10.29 12.30
C ALA A 172 5.48 9.64 11.84
N SER A 173 5.45 8.35 11.53
CA SER A 173 6.46 7.66 10.73
C SER A 173 5.77 7.12 9.49
N THR A 174 6.35 7.27 8.30
CA THR A 174 5.68 6.79 7.08
C THR A 174 6.68 6.44 5.97
N TYR A 175 6.19 6.04 4.80
CA TYR A 175 7.05 5.65 3.68
C TYR A 175 7.81 6.85 3.10
N THR A 176 9.15 6.73 3.09
CA THR A 176 10.06 7.78 2.65
C THR A 176 9.82 8.22 1.20
N GLY A 177 9.42 7.30 0.32
CA GLY A 177 9.11 7.63 -1.07
C GLY A 177 7.98 8.65 -1.19
N THR A 178 6.93 8.51 -0.39
CA THR A 178 5.79 9.45 -0.37
C THR A 178 6.21 10.80 0.22
N VAL A 179 7.03 10.80 1.28
CA VAL A 179 7.57 12.03 1.87
C VAL A 179 8.42 12.80 0.85
N MET A 180 9.26 12.09 0.09
CA MET A 180 10.10 12.69 -0.96
C MET A 180 9.25 13.23 -2.11
N ALA A 181 8.23 12.50 -2.56
CA ALA A 181 7.31 12.96 -3.59
C ALA A 181 6.56 14.23 -3.16
N ALA A 182 6.00 14.24 -1.95
CA ALA A 182 5.32 15.42 -1.40
C ALA A 182 6.26 16.64 -1.34
N LYS A 183 7.49 16.47 -0.83
CA LYS A 183 8.50 17.54 -0.79
C LYS A 183 8.88 18.04 -2.19
N ALA A 184 9.02 17.16 -3.18
CA ALA A 184 9.34 17.54 -4.55
C ALA A 184 8.25 18.43 -5.18
N HIS A 185 6.98 18.18 -4.86
CA HIS A 185 5.84 19.01 -5.24
C HIS A 185 5.72 20.31 -4.41
N GLY A 186 6.61 20.52 -3.43
CA GLY A 186 6.56 21.67 -2.52
C GLY A 186 5.40 21.59 -1.53
N LEU A 187 4.96 20.37 -1.20
CA LEU A 187 3.95 20.11 -0.18
C LEU A 187 4.60 19.99 1.19
N ASN A 188 3.82 20.35 2.20
CA ASN A 188 4.13 20.15 3.59
C ASN A 188 3.37 18.93 4.13
N ILE A 189 3.85 18.36 5.23
CA ILE A 189 3.25 17.18 5.84
C ILE A 189 2.93 17.50 7.30
N GLN A 190 1.65 17.39 7.66
CA GLN A 190 1.22 17.37 9.05
C GLN A 190 1.29 15.93 9.56
N SER A 191 2.21 15.65 10.47
CA SER A 191 2.27 14.37 11.17
C SER A 191 0.97 14.11 11.92
N VAL A 192 0.56 12.85 12.01
CA VAL A 192 -0.52 12.37 12.88
C VAL A 192 0.04 11.26 13.75
N GLU A 193 -0.16 11.38 15.06
CA GLU A 193 0.36 10.45 16.05
C GLU A 193 -0.13 9.02 15.80
N MET A 194 0.63 8.05 16.30
CA MET A 194 0.37 6.63 16.12
C MET A 194 0.49 5.86 17.43
N ASP A 195 -0.18 4.72 17.49
CA ASP A 195 -0.01 3.70 18.52
C ASP A 195 0.22 2.30 17.90
N GLU A 196 0.06 1.24 18.68
CA GLU A 196 0.24 -0.16 18.24
C GLU A 196 -0.78 -0.62 17.18
N GLU A 197 -1.86 0.12 16.96
CA GLU A 197 -2.80 -0.09 15.85
C GLU A 197 -2.62 0.93 14.71
N GLY A 198 -1.61 1.82 14.79
CA GLY A 198 -1.30 2.81 13.76
C GLY A 198 -1.90 4.18 14.04
N LEU A 199 -2.30 4.90 13.00
CA LEU A 199 -2.76 6.29 13.06
C LEU A 199 -3.84 6.52 14.13
N LEU A 200 -3.74 7.60 14.92
CA LEU A 200 -4.68 7.95 15.98
C LEU A 200 -5.81 8.86 15.48
N PRO A 201 -7.08 8.41 15.52
CA PRO A 201 -8.21 9.23 15.06
C PRO A 201 -8.42 10.51 15.88
N VAL A 202 -8.15 10.44 17.20
CA VAL A 202 -8.31 11.58 18.12
C VAL A 202 -7.32 12.69 17.78
N ASP A 203 -6.06 12.34 17.51
CA ASP A 203 -5.04 13.32 17.13
C ASP A 203 -5.33 13.91 15.74
N LEU A 204 -5.75 13.10 14.78
CA LEU A 204 -6.19 13.54 13.46
C LEU A 204 -7.29 14.61 13.55
N ASP A 205 -8.35 14.31 14.29
CA ASP A 205 -9.50 15.20 14.51
C ASP A 205 -9.09 16.49 15.26
N ASN A 206 -8.24 16.37 16.29
CA ASN A 206 -7.74 17.53 17.03
C ASN A 206 -6.91 18.48 16.16
N LYS A 207 -5.97 17.95 15.36
CA LYS A 207 -5.14 18.75 14.43
C LYS A 207 -5.99 19.45 13.38
N LEU A 208 -7.04 18.79 12.89
CA LEU A 208 -7.95 19.36 11.91
C LEU A 208 -8.92 20.40 12.49
N ARG A 209 -9.38 20.24 13.73
CA ARG A 209 -10.24 21.23 14.41
C ARG A 209 -9.52 22.52 14.74
N HIS A 210 -8.25 22.42 15.13
CA HIS A 210 -7.43 23.56 15.56
C HIS A 210 -6.46 24.03 14.47
N TRP A 211 -6.73 23.69 13.21
CA TRP A 211 -5.88 24.08 12.10
C TRP A 211 -5.83 25.61 11.95
N ASP A 212 -4.63 26.17 12.01
CA ASP A 212 -4.42 27.61 11.75
C ASP A 212 -4.56 27.91 10.26
N THR A 213 -5.69 28.52 9.88
CA THR A 213 -5.98 28.89 8.49
C THR A 213 -5.13 30.06 7.99
N LEU A 214 -4.45 30.80 8.88
CA LEU A 214 -3.47 31.82 8.47
C LEU A 214 -2.19 31.19 7.94
N ARG A 215 -1.87 29.96 8.36
CA ARG A 215 -0.69 29.19 7.90
C ARG A 215 -0.88 28.66 6.47
N SER A 216 -2.04 28.08 6.20
CA SER A 216 -2.40 27.46 4.93
C SER A 216 -3.88 27.04 4.94
N ARG A 217 -4.45 26.75 3.77
CA ARG A 217 -5.70 25.98 3.68
C ARG A 217 -5.59 24.68 4.50
N LYS A 218 -6.71 24.31 5.13
CA LYS A 218 -6.81 23.09 5.94
C LYS A 218 -6.50 21.86 5.07
N PRO A 219 -5.60 20.96 5.51
CA PRO A 219 -5.27 19.75 4.76
C PRO A 219 -6.51 18.88 4.57
N PHE A 220 -6.64 18.26 3.40
CA PHE A 220 -7.76 17.38 3.08
C PHE A 220 -7.34 16.06 2.44
N VAL A 221 -6.05 15.80 2.28
CA VAL A 221 -5.54 14.51 1.81
C VAL A 221 -4.87 13.80 2.98
N LEU A 222 -5.38 12.64 3.35
CA LEU A 222 -4.76 11.73 4.31
C LEU A 222 -4.07 10.59 3.56
N TYR A 223 -2.74 10.55 3.57
CA TYR A 223 -1.97 9.37 3.16
C TYR A 223 -1.89 8.39 4.33
N THR A 224 -2.19 7.11 4.08
CA THR A 224 -2.08 6.07 5.10
C THR A 224 -1.71 4.72 4.51
N ILE A 225 -0.93 3.93 5.28
CA ILE A 225 -0.56 2.55 4.96
C ILE A 225 -1.21 1.62 6.00
N PRO A 226 -2.46 1.17 5.78
CA PRO A 226 -3.25 0.56 6.84
C PRO A 226 -2.84 -0.87 7.24
N SER A 227 -2.18 -1.61 6.35
CA SER A 227 -1.81 -3.01 6.56
C SER A 227 -0.31 -3.20 6.48
N GLY A 228 0.31 -3.79 7.50
CA GLY A 228 1.75 -4.03 7.52
C GLY A 228 2.54 -2.73 7.32
N HIS A 229 2.13 -1.68 8.03
CA HIS A 229 2.54 -0.30 7.84
C HIS A 229 4.06 -0.14 7.68
N ASN A 230 4.50 0.73 6.77
CA ASN A 230 5.92 1.00 6.56
C ASN A 230 6.31 2.31 7.27
N PRO A 231 7.14 2.28 8.32
CA PRO A 231 8.08 1.19 8.68
C PRO A 231 7.65 0.28 9.84
N THR A 232 6.58 0.62 10.55
CA THR A 232 6.32 0.09 11.90
C THR A 232 5.82 -1.37 11.95
N GLY A 233 5.33 -1.91 10.83
CA GLY A 233 4.77 -3.27 10.72
C GLY A 233 3.37 -3.43 11.33
N VAL A 234 2.79 -2.37 11.90
CA VAL A 234 1.46 -2.41 12.53
C VAL A 234 0.34 -2.46 11.48
N THR A 235 -0.83 -2.96 11.88
CA THR A 235 -2.01 -3.04 11.01
C THR A 235 -3.21 -2.46 11.76
N GLN A 236 -3.90 -1.51 11.13
CA GLN A 236 -5.12 -0.90 11.67
C GLN A 236 -6.26 -1.93 11.74
N SER A 237 -6.89 -2.05 12.91
CA SER A 237 -8.11 -2.84 13.09
C SER A 237 -9.28 -2.26 12.26
N THR A 238 -10.33 -3.06 12.03
CA THR A 238 -11.55 -2.56 11.36
C THR A 238 -12.18 -1.41 12.15
N ALA A 239 -12.20 -1.50 13.48
CA ALA A 239 -12.71 -0.44 14.35
C ALA A 239 -11.87 0.84 14.21
N ARG A 240 -10.53 0.71 14.16
CA ARG A 240 -9.62 1.83 13.93
C ARG A 240 -9.90 2.53 12.60
N LYS A 241 -10.01 1.77 11.51
CA LYS A 241 -10.32 2.32 10.18
C LYS A 241 -11.69 3.01 10.15
N ALA A 242 -12.70 2.44 10.80
CA ALA A 242 -14.02 3.06 10.91
C ALA A 242 -13.97 4.41 11.65
N ALA A 243 -13.25 4.49 12.76
CA ALA A 243 -13.06 5.74 13.50
C ALA A 243 -12.33 6.81 12.66
N ILE A 244 -11.27 6.43 11.94
CA ILE A 244 -10.54 7.35 11.04
C ILE A 244 -11.45 7.80 9.88
N TYR A 245 -12.23 6.88 9.30
CA TYR A 245 -13.17 7.20 8.23
C TYR A 245 -14.26 8.19 8.69
N GLN A 246 -14.77 8.07 9.92
CA GLN A 246 -15.70 9.05 10.49
C GLN A 246 -15.07 10.45 10.63
N VAL A 247 -13.80 10.53 11.03
CA VAL A 247 -13.07 11.81 11.08
C VAL A 247 -12.88 12.37 9.66
N ALA A 248 -12.59 11.51 8.68
CA ALA A 248 -12.50 11.88 7.28
C ALA A 248 -13.83 12.45 6.76
N GLU A 249 -14.98 11.85 7.10
CA GLU A 249 -16.30 12.39 6.76
C GLU A 249 -16.55 13.75 7.41
N ARG A 250 -16.25 13.90 8.71
CA ARG A 250 -16.44 15.15 9.46
C ARG A 250 -15.64 16.32 8.91
N HIS A 251 -14.43 16.05 8.41
CA HIS A 251 -13.52 17.08 7.92
C HIS A 251 -13.39 17.13 6.39
N ASP A 252 -14.23 16.37 5.70
CA ASP A 252 -14.24 16.27 4.24
C ASP A 252 -12.85 15.94 3.65
N LEU A 253 -12.21 14.90 4.21
CA LEU A 253 -10.91 14.41 3.75
C LEU A 253 -11.05 13.35 2.65
N LEU A 254 -10.16 13.37 1.67
CA LEU A 254 -9.84 12.23 0.81
C LEU A 254 -8.80 11.34 1.50
N ILE A 255 -9.01 10.02 1.45
CA ILE A 255 -8.08 9.03 2.02
C ILE A 255 -7.32 8.39 0.86
N LEU A 256 -6.02 8.64 0.78
CA LEU A 256 -5.09 7.95 -0.09
C LEU A 256 -4.56 6.71 0.63
N GLU A 257 -5.20 5.56 0.37
CA GLU A 257 -4.88 4.26 0.96
C GLU A 257 -3.81 3.55 0.10
N ASP A 258 -2.56 3.51 0.57
CA ASP A 258 -1.46 2.78 -0.07
C ASP A 258 -1.25 1.44 0.62
N ASP A 259 -1.66 0.35 -0.02
CA ASP A 259 -1.79 -0.95 0.65
C ASP A 259 -1.08 -2.10 -0.09
N PRO A 260 0.22 -1.97 -0.39
CA PRO A 260 0.97 -2.96 -1.17
C PRO A 260 1.16 -4.28 -0.41
N TYR A 261 0.86 -4.32 0.89
CA TYR A 261 1.05 -5.46 1.78
C TYR A 261 -0.26 -6.17 2.15
N PHE A 262 -1.41 -5.71 1.65
CA PHE A 262 -2.75 -6.18 2.01
C PHE A 262 -2.88 -7.72 2.04
N PHE A 263 -2.32 -8.38 1.03
CA PHE A 263 -2.40 -9.84 0.86
C PHE A 263 -1.39 -10.63 1.69
N LEU A 264 -0.37 -9.99 2.27
CA LEU A 264 0.71 -10.62 3.02
C LEU A 264 0.31 -10.83 4.48
N ARG A 265 -0.44 -11.90 4.75
CA ARG A 265 -0.97 -12.18 6.10
C ARG A 265 -0.03 -13.10 6.86
N LEU A 266 0.37 -12.70 8.07
CA LEU A 266 1.35 -13.43 8.89
C LEU A 266 0.70 -14.11 10.10
N ASN A 267 -0.62 -13.96 10.24
CA ASN A 267 -1.43 -14.59 11.27
C ASN A 267 -2.16 -15.81 10.70
N GLY A 268 -2.41 -16.78 11.56
CA GLY A 268 -3.07 -18.04 11.22
C GLY A 268 -2.12 -19.22 11.16
N SER A 269 -2.66 -20.40 11.42
CA SER A 269 -1.95 -21.66 11.26
C SER A 269 -2.00 -22.07 9.79
N SER A 270 -0.84 -22.22 9.15
CA SER A 270 -0.70 -22.97 7.89
C SER A 270 -0.80 -24.50 8.13
N SER A 271 -1.07 -24.91 9.37
CA SER A 271 -1.13 -26.31 9.81
C SER A 271 -2.57 -26.79 9.90
N SER A 272 -3.21 -26.96 8.76
CA SER A 272 -4.02 -28.18 8.55
C SER A 272 -4.15 -28.45 7.06
N LEU A 273 -3.61 -29.61 6.69
CA LEU A 273 -4.07 -30.45 5.60
C LEU A 273 -5.56 -30.75 5.81
N ASP A 274 -6.42 -29.76 5.59
CA ASP A 274 -7.83 -30.02 5.38
C ASP A 274 -7.93 -30.65 3.99
N ILE A 275 -8.00 -31.99 3.94
CA ILE A 275 -8.04 -32.77 2.70
C ILE A 275 -9.33 -32.45 1.91
N ASN A 276 -10.33 -31.84 2.54
CA ASN A 276 -11.52 -31.26 1.91
C ASN A 276 -12.01 -30.04 2.69
N PRO A 277 -11.49 -28.84 2.43
CA PRO A 277 -11.98 -27.68 3.15
C PRO A 277 -13.40 -27.32 2.70
N PRO A 278 -14.26 -26.80 3.60
CA PRO A 278 -15.64 -26.44 3.26
C PRO A 278 -15.75 -25.22 2.32
N TYR A 279 -14.63 -24.56 2.01
CA TYR A 279 -14.55 -23.34 1.19
C TYR A 279 -13.39 -23.43 0.22
N SER A 280 -13.54 -22.81 -0.96
CA SER A 280 -12.45 -22.63 -1.92
C SER A 280 -11.31 -21.79 -1.34
N SER A 281 -10.12 -21.86 -1.95
CA SER A 281 -8.97 -21.09 -1.49
C SER A 281 -9.25 -19.59 -1.53
N PHE A 282 -10.00 -19.14 -2.54
CA PHE A 282 -10.41 -17.75 -2.66
C PHE A 282 -11.38 -17.31 -1.54
N GLU A 283 -12.42 -18.10 -1.22
CA GLU A 283 -13.34 -17.73 -0.13
C GLU A 283 -12.66 -17.69 1.24
N LYS A 284 -11.70 -18.60 1.48
CA LYS A 284 -10.85 -18.55 2.67
C LYS A 284 -9.99 -17.29 2.71
N LEU A 285 -9.35 -16.94 1.59
CA LEU A 285 -8.58 -15.71 1.45
C LEU A 285 -9.46 -14.49 1.77
N ARG A 286 -10.62 -14.39 1.12
CA ARG A 286 -11.56 -13.26 1.26
C ARG A 286 -12.02 -13.03 2.70
N LYS A 287 -12.40 -14.10 3.42
CA LYS A 287 -12.77 -14.03 4.85
C LYS A 287 -11.58 -13.72 5.75
N SER A 288 -10.41 -14.12 5.26
CA SER A 288 -9.06 -13.84 5.74
C SER A 288 -8.62 -12.40 5.90
N LEU A 289 -9.03 -11.57 4.95
CA LEU A 289 -8.40 -10.28 4.72
C LEU A 289 -8.97 -9.23 5.68
N PRO A 290 -8.15 -8.24 6.11
CA PRO A 290 -8.66 -7.14 6.90
C PRO A 290 -9.63 -6.29 6.05
N SER A 291 -10.55 -5.58 6.70
CA SER A 291 -11.34 -4.56 6.01
C SER A 291 -10.41 -3.46 5.48
N SER A 292 -10.62 -3.03 4.24
CA SER A 292 -9.97 -1.86 3.63
C SER A 292 -10.78 -0.58 3.88
N TYR A 293 -10.17 0.59 3.73
CA TYR A 293 -10.93 1.85 3.71
C TYR A 293 -11.94 1.86 2.57
N LEU A 294 -11.56 1.33 1.41
CA LEU A 294 -12.44 1.23 0.24
C LEU A 294 -13.74 0.44 0.53
N SER A 295 -13.68 -0.58 1.39
CA SER A 295 -14.86 -1.34 1.85
C SER A 295 -15.80 -0.54 2.74
N LEU A 296 -15.30 0.52 3.39
CA LEU A 296 -16.06 1.42 4.27
C LEU A 296 -16.55 2.68 3.52
N ASP A 297 -16.14 2.86 2.26
CA ASP A 297 -16.26 4.13 1.56
C ASP A 297 -17.66 4.42 1.02
N LYS A 298 -18.53 4.95 1.86
CA LYS A 298 -19.91 5.31 1.49
C LYS A 298 -19.99 6.59 0.65
N SER A 299 -18.91 7.37 0.59
CA SER A 299 -18.91 8.71 -0.01
C SER A 299 -18.00 8.84 -1.23
N GLY A 300 -17.32 7.77 -1.64
CA GLY A 300 -16.35 7.79 -2.74
C GLY A 300 -15.12 8.64 -2.45
N ARG A 301 -14.70 8.72 -1.16
CA ARG A 301 -13.57 9.53 -0.69
C ARG A 301 -12.25 8.77 -0.63
N VAL A 302 -12.27 7.47 -0.87
CA VAL A 302 -11.08 6.62 -0.80
C VAL A 302 -10.48 6.47 -2.18
N ILE A 303 -9.18 6.76 -2.26
CA ILE A 303 -8.32 6.50 -3.41
C ILE A 303 -7.40 5.37 -2.97
N ARG A 304 -7.76 4.14 -3.34
CA ARG A 304 -6.97 2.95 -2.99
C ARG A 304 -5.93 2.68 -4.06
N VAL A 305 -4.70 2.43 -3.63
CA VAL A 305 -3.57 2.11 -4.49
C VAL A 305 -3.04 0.72 -4.13
N ASP A 306 -3.12 -0.18 -5.10
CA ASP A 306 -2.62 -1.54 -5.00
C ASP A 306 -1.42 -1.76 -5.94
N SER A 307 -0.62 -2.79 -5.67
CA SER A 307 0.62 -3.04 -6.41
C SER A 307 0.94 -4.51 -6.53
N THR A 308 1.41 -4.92 -7.71
CA THR A 308 1.96 -6.27 -7.92
C THR A 308 3.36 -6.44 -7.30
N SER A 309 3.98 -5.35 -6.82
CA SER A 309 5.40 -5.33 -6.45
C SER A 309 5.76 -6.28 -5.29
N LYS A 310 4.84 -6.49 -4.36
CA LYS A 310 5.07 -7.31 -3.15
C LYS A 310 4.38 -8.66 -3.18
N ILE A 311 3.56 -8.88 -4.19
CA ILE A 311 2.84 -10.14 -4.41
C ILE A 311 3.36 -10.88 -5.64
N LEU A 312 4.09 -10.25 -6.56
CA LEU A 312 4.67 -10.89 -7.74
C LEU A 312 6.13 -10.48 -7.93
N ALA A 313 6.37 -9.30 -8.52
CA ALA A 313 7.71 -8.83 -8.79
C ALA A 313 7.73 -7.29 -8.91
N PRO A 314 8.63 -6.57 -8.20
CA PRO A 314 8.75 -5.12 -8.29
C PRO A 314 9.07 -4.60 -9.69
N GLY A 315 9.80 -5.40 -10.49
CA GLY A 315 10.23 -5.05 -11.84
C GLY A 315 9.11 -5.03 -12.88
N LEU A 316 7.93 -5.58 -12.58
CA LEU A 316 6.76 -5.52 -13.47
C LEU A 316 6.24 -4.09 -13.63
N ARG A 317 6.57 -3.20 -12.68
CA ARG A 317 6.10 -1.81 -12.66
C ARG A 317 4.61 -1.68 -12.93
N CYS A 318 3.81 -2.54 -12.29
CA CYS A 318 2.37 -2.58 -12.50
C CYS A 318 1.62 -2.64 -11.16
N GLY A 319 0.53 -1.91 -11.08
CA GLY A 319 -0.44 -1.90 -10.00
C GLY A 319 -1.79 -1.46 -10.55
N TRP A 320 -2.72 -1.14 -9.64
CA TRP A 320 -4.00 -0.55 -10.01
C TRP A 320 -4.43 0.46 -8.95
N LEU A 321 -5.25 1.43 -9.37
CA LEU A 321 -5.88 2.41 -8.50
C LEU A 321 -7.38 2.22 -8.59
N THR A 322 -8.06 2.23 -7.44
CA THR A 322 -9.52 2.17 -7.35
C THR A 322 -10.03 3.39 -6.59
N ALA A 323 -10.94 4.14 -7.20
CA ALA A 323 -11.55 5.33 -6.64
C ALA A 323 -12.91 5.62 -7.30
N SER A 324 -13.53 6.76 -6.98
CA SER A 324 -14.70 7.22 -7.73
C SER A 324 -14.35 7.48 -9.19
N LYS A 325 -15.32 7.30 -10.08
CA LYS A 325 -15.14 7.44 -11.52
C LYS A 325 -14.56 8.82 -11.89
N GLN A 326 -15.00 9.88 -11.21
CA GLN A 326 -14.42 11.22 -11.37
C GLN A 326 -12.90 11.23 -11.13
N ILE A 327 -12.44 10.61 -10.04
CA ILE A 327 -11.03 10.57 -9.68
C ILE A 327 -10.24 9.71 -10.68
N VAL A 328 -10.80 8.57 -11.10
CA VAL A 328 -10.15 7.69 -12.09
C VAL A 328 -10.00 8.39 -13.45
N GLU A 329 -11.02 9.07 -13.94
CA GLU A 329 -10.95 9.81 -15.21
C GLU A 329 -9.89 10.92 -15.17
N ILE A 330 -9.77 11.63 -14.05
CA ILE A 330 -8.72 12.65 -13.88
C ILE A 330 -7.34 11.99 -13.80
N PHE A 331 -7.21 10.87 -13.08
CA PHE A 331 -5.97 10.12 -13.03
C PHE A 331 -5.50 9.68 -14.42
N GLU A 332 -6.42 9.18 -15.25
CA GLU A 332 -6.13 8.76 -16.62
C GLU A 332 -5.63 9.91 -17.50
N ASN A 333 -6.14 11.13 -17.33
CA ASN A 333 -5.64 12.32 -18.03
C ASN A 333 -4.18 12.63 -17.65
N PHE A 334 -3.82 12.51 -16.38
CA PHE A 334 -2.43 12.68 -15.92
C PHE A 334 -1.53 11.54 -16.40
N ALA A 335 -2.04 10.30 -16.36
CA ALA A 335 -1.32 9.13 -16.86
C ALA A 335 -1.03 9.28 -18.36
N GLU A 336 -1.96 9.83 -19.13
CA GLU A 336 -1.83 10.04 -20.57
C GLU A 336 -0.62 10.91 -20.95
N VAL A 337 -0.38 12.00 -20.23
CA VAL A 337 0.72 12.95 -20.51
C VAL A 337 1.95 12.74 -19.61
N GLY A 338 1.88 11.78 -18.69
CA GLY A 338 2.94 11.44 -17.76
C GLY A 338 3.54 10.05 -18.07
N PRO A 339 3.38 9.06 -17.18
CA PRO A 339 4.04 7.76 -17.32
C PRO A 339 3.46 6.85 -18.42
N ALA A 340 2.31 7.19 -18.99
CA ALA A 340 1.49 6.28 -19.80
C ALA A 340 1.05 5.03 -18.97
N PRO A 341 0.28 4.08 -19.54
CA PRO A 341 -0.07 2.85 -18.82
C PRO A 341 1.17 1.96 -18.63
N PRO A 342 1.09 0.92 -17.78
CA PRO A 342 2.20 -0.03 -17.59
C PRO A 342 2.72 -0.62 -18.90
N SER A 343 3.99 -1.03 -18.91
CA SER A 343 4.61 -1.64 -20.09
C SER A 343 3.78 -2.81 -20.64
N GLY A 344 3.56 -2.82 -21.96
CA GLY A 344 2.81 -3.84 -22.68
C GLY A 344 3.22 -5.28 -22.37
N PRO A 345 4.52 -5.63 -22.47
CA PRO A 345 5.02 -6.95 -22.05
C PRO A 345 4.70 -7.30 -20.59
N SER A 346 4.77 -6.33 -19.66
CA SER A 346 4.38 -6.56 -18.26
C SER A 346 2.88 -6.83 -18.13
N GLN A 347 2.05 -6.14 -18.92
CA GLN A 347 0.62 -6.44 -19.02
C GLN A 347 0.37 -7.84 -19.60
N VAL A 348 1.10 -8.28 -20.64
CA VAL A 348 1.00 -9.66 -21.17
C VAL A 348 1.31 -10.69 -20.11
N MET A 349 2.39 -10.49 -19.34
CA MET A 349 2.75 -11.39 -18.24
C MET A 349 1.62 -11.52 -17.22
N LEU A 350 1.01 -10.40 -16.83
CA LEU A 350 -0.08 -10.39 -15.88
C LEU A 350 -1.36 -10.98 -16.46
N TYR A 351 -1.68 -10.68 -17.72
CA TYR A 351 -2.88 -11.17 -18.38
C TYR A 351 -2.85 -12.69 -18.49
N LYS A 352 -1.74 -13.24 -19.02
CA LYS A 352 -1.58 -14.70 -19.13
C LYS A 352 -1.59 -15.38 -17.77
N LEU A 353 -1.01 -14.75 -16.75
CA LEU A 353 -0.96 -15.31 -15.40
C LEU A 353 -2.31 -15.25 -14.70
N PHE A 354 -2.92 -14.07 -14.56
CA PHE A 354 -4.16 -13.89 -13.80
C PHE A 354 -5.41 -14.34 -14.56
N VAL A 355 -5.51 -14.02 -15.85
CA VAL A 355 -6.75 -14.22 -16.62
C VAL A 355 -6.78 -15.61 -17.24
N GLU A 356 -5.71 -16.04 -17.91
CA GLU A 356 -5.71 -17.33 -18.62
C GLU A 356 -5.27 -18.52 -17.75
N SER A 357 -4.39 -18.30 -16.76
CA SER A 357 -3.83 -19.40 -15.97
C SER A 357 -4.46 -19.55 -14.59
N TRP A 358 -4.34 -18.55 -13.73
CA TRP A 358 -4.67 -18.67 -12.32
C TRP A 358 -6.15 -18.51 -12.03
N GLY A 359 -6.78 -17.51 -12.66
CA GLY A 359 -8.05 -16.99 -12.16
C GLY A 359 -7.96 -16.61 -10.68
N GLN A 360 -9.13 -16.55 -10.02
CA GLN A 360 -9.22 -16.18 -8.60
C GLN A 360 -8.62 -17.24 -7.67
N GLU A 361 -8.80 -18.53 -7.99
CA GLU A 361 -8.29 -19.62 -7.15
C GLU A 361 -6.77 -19.75 -7.21
N GLY A 362 -6.18 -19.66 -8.41
CA GLY A 362 -4.73 -19.68 -8.57
C GLY A 362 -4.06 -18.49 -7.87
N PHE A 363 -4.65 -17.30 -7.99
CA PHE A 363 -4.18 -16.12 -7.26
C PHE A 363 -4.25 -16.34 -5.75
N ALA A 364 -5.38 -16.85 -5.25
CA ALA A 364 -5.54 -17.13 -3.82
C ALA A 364 -4.52 -18.16 -3.31
N ASN A 365 -4.30 -19.23 -4.05
CA ASN A 365 -3.29 -20.23 -3.73
C ASN A 365 -1.89 -19.61 -3.65
N TRP A 366 -1.54 -18.77 -4.62
CA TRP A 366 -0.26 -18.09 -4.66
C TRP A 366 -0.04 -17.16 -3.46
N VAL A 367 -1.00 -16.28 -3.14
CA VAL A 367 -0.83 -15.36 -2.00
C VAL A 367 -0.91 -16.08 -0.65
N ASN A 368 -1.62 -17.20 -0.56
CA ASN A 368 -1.61 -18.08 0.61
C ASN A 368 -0.23 -18.72 0.81
N HIS A 369 0.38 -19.24 -0.26
CA HIS A 369 1.74 -19.77 -0.23
C HIS A 369 2.75 -18.69 0.18
N LEU A 370 2.72 -17.53 -0.47
CA LEU A 370 3.60 -16.41 -0.18
C LEU A 370 3.48 -15.94 1.29
N SER A 371 2.25 -15.85 1.79
CA SER A 371 1.97 -15.54 3.20
C SER A 371 2.59 -16.55 4.17
N GLY A 372 2.51 -17.85 3.85
CA GLY A 372 3.12 -18.92 4.64
C GLY A 372 4.65 -18.80 4.71
N GLU A 373 5.29 -18.53 3.58
CA GLU A 373 6.74 -18.31 3.51
C GLU A 373 7.17 -17.08 4.34
N TYR A 374 6.45 -15.97 4.20
CA TYR A 374 6.74 -14.73 4.91
C TYR A 374 6.51 -14.89 6.42
N LYS A 375 5.47 -15.62 6.80
CA LYS A 375 5.19 -15.96 8.20
C LYS A 375 6.34 -16.77 8.82
N SER A 376 6.80 -17.81 8.14
CA SER A 376 7.92 -18.65 8.62
C SER A 376 9.17 -17.79 8.89
N ARG A 377 9.51 -16.91 7.95
CA ARG A 377 10.63 -15.97 8.07
C ARG A 377 10.45 -14.96 9.21
N ARG A 378 9.24 -14.42 9.38
CA ARG A 378 8.88 -13.56 10.51
C ARG A 378 9.10 -14.28 11.83
N ASP A 379 8.60 -15.51 11.95
CA ASP A 379 8.70 -16.30 13.18
C ASP A 379 10.16 -16.58 13.57
N ILE A 380 11.02 -16.92 12.59
CA ILE A 380 12.48 -17.09 12.80
C ILE A 380 13.10 -15.78 13.32
N MET A 381 12.81 -14.64 12.65
CA MET A 381 13.35 -13.34 13.05
C MET A 381 12.89 -12.91 14.46
N ILE A 382 11.63 -13.16 14.83
CA ILE A 382 11.11 -12.86 16.18
C ILE A 382 11.77 -13.74 17.24
N ALA A 383 11.97 -15.04 16.97
CA ALA A 383 12.67 -15.94 17.86
C ALA A 383 14.12 -15.46 18.08
N ALA A 384 14.82 -15.10 17.00
CA ALA A 384 16.16 -14.54 17.06
C ALA A 384 16.21 -13.21 17.85
N CYS A 385 15.20 -12.34 17.70
CA CYS A 385 15.12 -11.09 18.46
C CYS A 385 15.03 -11.38 19.97
N SER A 386 14.17 -12.34 20.34
CA SER A 386 13.96 -12.76 21.73
C SER A 386 15.23 -13.36 22.36
N GLN A 387 16.06 -14.02 21.55
CA GLN A 387 17.29 -14.67 21.99
C GLN A 387 18.48 -13.70 22.06
N HIS A 388 18.64 -12.81 21.07
CA HIS A 388 19.88 -12.07 20.86
C HIS A 388 19.81 -10.57 21.16
N LEU A 389 18.63 -9.94 21.12
CA LEU A 389 18.54 -8.52 21.46
C LEU A 389 18.60 -8.31 22.99
N PRO A 390 19.22 -7.22 23.49
CA PRO A 390 19.30 -6.94 24.91
C PRO A 390 17.91 -6.79 25.57
N LYS A 391 17.61 -7.67 26.53
CA LYS A 391 16.32 -7.72 27.23
C LYS A 391 16.04 -6.43 28.01
N GLY A 392 14.82 -5.91 27.89
CA GLY A 392 14.37 -4.67 28.53
C GLY A 392 14.98 -3.39 27.95
N LEU A 393 15.80 -3.48 26.89
CA LEU A 393 16.33 -2.33 26.16
C LEU A 393 15.73 -2.25 24.76
N CYS A 394 15.64 -3.40 24.08
CA CYS A 394 14.97 -3.53 22.79
C CYS A 394 13.53 -4.03 22.96
N THR A 395 12.58 -3.40 22.29
CA THR A 395 11.19 -3.86 22.19
C THR A 395 10.71 -3.83 20.75
N TRP A 396 9.70 -4.65 20.43
CA TRP A 396 9.09 -4.72 19.11
C TRP A 396 7.66 -5.26 19.21
N THR A 397 6.85 -4.96 18.21
CA THR A 397 5.51 -5.53 18.04
C THR A 397 5.56 -6.60 16.96
N THR A 398 4.99 -7.77 17.22
CA THR A 398 4.92 -8.85 16.24
C THR A 398 3.99 -8.45 15.08
N PRO A 399 4.50 -8.26 13.85
CA PRO A 399 3.70 -7.80 12.73
C PRO A 399 2.71 -8.88 12.31
N THR A 400 1.47 -8.49 12.06
CA THR A 400 0.42 -9.41 11.60
C THR A 400 0.33 -9.47 10.08
N HIS A 401 0.90 -8.47 9.39
CA HIS A 401 0.92 -8.35 7.94
C HIS A 401 2.27 -7.78 7.46
N GLY A 402 2.53 -7.91 6.16
CA GLY A 402 3.65 -7.26 5.51
C GLY A 402 4.98 -7.96 5.69
N MET A 403 6.05 -7.18 5.81
CA MET A 403 7.43 -7.68 5.66
C MET A 403 8.46 -6.98 6.55
N PHE A 404 8.01 -6.19 7.54
CA PHE A 404 8.87 -5.38 8.40
C PHE A 404 8.67 -5.68 9.88
N LEU A 405 9.76 -5.56 10.63
CA LEU A 405 9.75 -5.52 12.08
C LEU A 405 10.40 -4.20 12.53
N TRP A 406 9.78 -3.55 13.51
CA TRP A 406 10.20 -2.25 14.02
C TRP A 406 10.76 -2.41 15.43
N ILE A 407 12.08 -2.29 15.54
CA ILE A 407 12.80 -2.42 16.80
C ILE A 407 12.90 -1.03 17.44
N THR A 408 12.35 -0.89 18.63
CA THR A 408 12.53 0.29 19.49
C THR A 408 13.69 0.05 20.44
N ILE A 409 14.57 1.03 20.58
CA ILE A 409 15.67 1.01 21.56
C ILE A 409 15.48 2.18 22.53
N ASP A 410 15.43 1.85 23.82
CA ASP A 410 15.28 2.83 24.90
C ASP A 410 16.60 3.56 25.18
N LEU A 411 16.70 4.81 24.73
CA LEU A 411 17.91 5.61 24.89
C LEU A 411 18.12 6.10 26.32
N LEU A 412 17.09 6.13 27.17
CA LEU A 412 17.22 6.54 28.58
C LEU A 412 18.21 5.66 29.34
N ARG A 413 18.44 4.44 28.85
CA ARG A 413 19.36 3.46 29.44
C ARG A 413 20.78 3.55 28.87
N HIS A 414 21.04 4.44 27.92
CA HIS A 414 22.35 4.58 27.31
C HIS A 414 23.32 5.29 28.28
N PRO A 415 24.57 4.79 28.49
CA PRO A 415 25.50 5.38 29.45
C PRO A 415 25.83 6.86 29.24
N ASP A 416 25.76 7.31 27.99
CA ASP A 416 26.03 8.71 27.61
C ASP A 416 24.75 9.55 27.51
N TYR A 417 23.56 8.99 27.79
CA TYR A 417 22.30 9.74 27.77
C TYR A 417 22.24 10.68 28.98
N LEU A 418 22.42 11.98 28.71
CA LEU A 418 22.25 13.05 29.68
C LEU A 418 20.97 13.83 29.30
N GLU A 419 20.13 14.13 30.28
CA GLU A 419 18.75 14.69 30.22
C GLU A 419 18.51 15.95 29.33
N LYS A 420 19.47 16.45 28.56
CA LYS A 420 19.40 17.81 27.98
C LYS A 420 19.89 18.01 26.54
N ARG A 421 19.91 17.01 25.64
CA ARG A 421 20.28 17.28 24.21
C ARG A 421 19.49 16.48 23.19
N THR A 422 18.68 17.19 22.40
CA THR A 422 17.93 16.69 21.24
C THR A 422 18.82 16.14 20.11
N HIS A 423 20.04 16.66 19.96
CA HIS A 423 21.02 16.16 18.99
C HIS A 423 21.59 14.78 19.33
N LEU A 424 21.50 14.36 20.60
CA LEU A 424 22.13 13.12 21.05
C LEU A 424 21.41 11.88 20.53
N SER A 425 20.08 11.91 20.33
CA SER A 425 19.34 10.72 19.87
C SER A 425 19.69 10.32 18.44
N LEU A 426 19.83 11.28 17.54
CA LEU A 426 20.26 11.03 16.15
C LEU A 426 21.72 10.56 16.10
N ASP A 427 22.61 11.18 16.90
CA ASP A 427 24.00 10.75 17.00
C ASP A 427 24.12 9.30 17.52
N LEU A 428 23.30 8.92 18.50
CA LEU A 428 23.26 7.55 19.02
C LEU A 428 22.65 6.57 17.99
N GLU A 429 21.61 6.98 17.26
CA GLU A 429 21.07 6.19 16.15
C GLU A 429 22.15 5.92 15.09
N ASP A 430 22.93 6.95 14.72
CA ASP A 430 24.03 6.84 13.76
C ASP A 430 25.12 5.89 14.24
N LYS A 431 25.54 6.00 15.51
CA LYS A 431 26.53 5.08 16.09
C LYS A 431 26.05 3.63 16.09
N ILE A 432 24.80 3.37 16.49
CA ILE A 432 24.22 2.02 16.46
C ILE A 432 24.18 1.50 15.02
N TYR A 433 23.78 2.34 14.06
CA TYR A 433 23.76 2.01 12.63
C TYR A 433 25.16 1.65 12.08
N GLU A 434 26.17 2.46 12.37
CA GLU A 434 27.56 2.23 11.94
C GLU A 434 28.16 0.97 12.56
N ARG A 435 27.85 0.69 13.83
CA ARG A 435 28.25 -0.57 14.47
C ARG A 435 27.55 -1.77 13.88
N ALA A 436 26.25 -1.68 13.60
CA ALA A 436 25.51 -2.74 12.93
C ALA A 436 26.16 -3.07 11.58
N ALA A 437 26.51 -2.05 10.79
CA ALA A 437 27.23 -2.23 9.53
C ALA A 437 28.62 -2.87 9.73
N SER A 438 29.38 -2.44 10.75
CA SER A 438 30.70 -3.00 11.09
C SER A 438 30.62 -4.47 11.54
N HIS A 439 29.51 -4.86 12.19
CA HIS A 439 29.17 -6.26 12.51
C HIS A 439 28.65 -7.04 11.30
N GLY A 440 28.50 -6.40 10.14
CA GLY A 440 28.05 -7.03 8.90
C GLY A 440 26.55 -7.28 8.84
N VAL A 441 25.73 -6.37 9.38
CA VAL A 441 24.27 -6.36 9.21
C VAL A 441 23.78 -4.98 8.78
N ALA A 442 22.94 -4.94 7.74
CA ALA A 442 22.31 -3.72 7.26
C ALA A 442 20.89 -3.59 7.82
N VAL A 443 20.59 -2.44 8.42
CA VAL A 443 19.28 -2.08 8.96
C VAL A 443 18.87 -0.70 8.44
N ALA A 444 17.61 -0.30 8.58
CA ALA A 444 17.19 1.05 8.24
C ALA A 444 16.91 1.88 9.49
N LYS A 445 17.51 3.07 9.56
CA LYS A 445 17.33 4.03 10.66
C LYS A 445 15.89 4.52 10.72
N GLY A 446 15.38 4.74 11.92
CA GLY A 446 14.02 5.23 12.14
C GLY A 446 13.85 6.67 11.71
N SER A 447 14.87 7.50 11.92
CA SER A 447 14.90 8.90 11.49
C SER A 447 14.66 9.10 9.98
N TRP A 448 14.93 8.09 9.14
CA TRP A 448 14.65 8.16 7.71
C TRP A 448 13.15 8.18 7.40
N PHE A 449 12.32 7.60 8.28
CA PHE A 449 10.87 7.44 8.08
C PHE A 449 10.04 8.46 8.87
N ASN A 450 10.62 9.04 9.92
CA ASN A 450 9.92 9.95 10.81
C ASN A 450 9.65 11.30 10.12
N VAL A 451 8.40 11.75 10.20
CA VAL A 451 7.99 13.09 9.77
C VAL A 451 8.45 14.14 10.80
N GLU A 452 8.46 13.78 12.09
CA GLU A 452 8.96 14.59 13.20
C GLU A 452 9.97 13.82 14.07
N THR A 453 10.95 14.52 14.65
CA THR A 453 12.03 13.88 15.44
C THR A 453 11.54 13.48 16.83
N CYS A 454 11.70 12.20 17.21
CA CYS A 454 11.51 11.73 18.58
C CYS A 454 12.83 11.85 19.38
N LEU A 455 12.75 12.30 20.64
CA LEU A 455 13.94 12.66 21.42
C LEU A 455 14.48 11.52 22.30
N ASP A 456 13.61 10.62 22.77
CA ASP A 456 13.98 9.67 23.85
C ASP A 456 14.03 8.20 23.39
N LYS A 457 13.65 7.95 22.14
CA LYS A 457 13.64 6.62 21.53
C LYS A 457 14.22 6.71 20.13
N VAL A 458 14.98 5.68 19.76
CA VAL A 458 15.37 5.45 18.37
C VAL A 458 14.81 4.14 17.89
N PHE A 459 14.64 4.06 16.58
CA PHE A 459 13.98 2.93 15.96
C PHE A 459 14.83 2.38 14.83
N PHE A 460 14.72 1.08 14.59
CA PHE A 460 15.32 0.44 13.44
C PHE A 460 14.31 -0.47 12.76
N ARG A 461 14.13 -0.28 11.45
CA ARG A 461 13.35 -1.22 10.64
C ARG A 461 14.27 -2.33 10.16
N ILE A 462 13.87 -3.57 10.41
CA ILE A 462 14.45 -4.75 9.79
C ILE A 462 13.40 -5.49 8.95
N THR A 463 13.86 -6.27 7.97
CA THR A 463 13.01 -6.98 6.99
C THR A 463 13.39 -8.45 6.97
N PHE A 464 12.40 -9.34 6.99
CA PHE A 464 12.61 -10.79 7.01
C PHE A 464 12.55 -11.44 5.62
N VAL A 465 12.52 -10.66 4.54
CA VAL A 465 12.27 -11.18 3.18
C VAL A 465 13.38 -10.88 2.17
N SER A 466 14.44 -10.18 2.59
CA SER A 466 15.51 -9.73 1.68
C SER A 466 16.62 -10.75 1.46
N THR A 467 16.84 -11.68 2.40
CA THR A 467 17.82 -12.76 2.26
C THR A 467 17.17 -14.04 1.75
N THR A 468 17.89 -14.81 0.93
CA THR A 468 17.49 -16.15 0.49
C THR A 468 17.80 -17.22 1.53
N CYS A 469 18.81 -17.02 2.38
CA CYS A 469 19.22 -17.96 3.42
C CYS A 469 18.44 -17.72 4.72
N LEU A 470 17.83 -18.77 5.29
CA LEU A 470 17.08 -18.63 6.55
C LEU A 470 18.01 -18.36 7.75
N ASP A 471 19.22 -18.92 7.74
CA ASP A 471 20.21 -18.71 8.81
C ASP A 471 20.68 -17.25 8.88
N ASP A 472 20.62 -16.51 7.77
CA ASP A 472 20.95 -15.07 7.75
C ASP A 472 19.97 -14.25 8.60
N LEU A 473 18.74 -14.71 8.79
CA LEU A 473 17.76 -14.02 9.64
C LEU A 473 18.21 -14.02 11.10
N GLU A 474 18.61 -15.19 11.62
CA GLU A 474 19.12 -15.32 12.98
C GLU A 474 20.48 -14.63 13.12
N ASN A 475 21.41 -14.90 12.20
CA ASN A 475 22.75 -14.30 12.23
C ASN A 475 22.70 -12.77 12.12
N GLY A 476 21.81 -12.22 11.30
CA GLY A 476 21.60 -10.77 11.18
C GLY A 476 21.13 -10.15 12.49
N VAL A 477 20.14 -10.75 13.14
CA VAL A 477 19.64 -10.27 14.44
C VAL A 477 20.70 -10.45 15.54
N LYS A 478 21.47 -11.53 15.52
CA LYS A 478 22.61 -11.74 16.43
C LYS A 478 23.65 -10.63 16.31
N ARG A 479 24.02 -10.28 15.08
CA ARG A 479 24.95 -9.16 14.78
C ARG A 479 24.39 -7.81 15.22
N LEU A 480 23.09 -7.58 15.01
CA LEU A 480 22.43 -6.36 15.49
C LEU A 480 22.44 -6.29 17.02
N GLY A 481 22.15 -7.40 17.71
CA GLY A 481 22.23 -7.50 19.16
C GLY A 481 23.63 -7.22 19.70
N ALA A 482 24.68 -7.71 19.03
CA ALA A 482 26.07 -7.43 19.37
C ALA A 482 26.41 -5.94 19.20
N ALA A 483 25.97 -5.31 18.11
CA ALA A 483 26.17 -3.89 17.86
C ALA A 483 25.50 -3.00 18.93
N VAL A 484 24.28 -3.34 19.35
CA VAL A 484 23.58 -2.62 20.44
C VAL A 484 24.32 -2.80 21.77
N ARG A 485 24.79 -4.01 22.10
CA ARG A 485 25.57 -4.25 23.33
C ARG A 485 26.87 -3.46 23.34
N ASP A 486 27.58 -3.41 22.21
CA ASP A 486 28.83 -2.66 22.09
C ASP A 486 28.62 -1.16 22.30
N GLU A 487 27.57 -0.58 21.70
CA GLU A 487 27.27 0.85 21.90
C GLU A 487 26.87 1.14 23.36
N PHE A 488 26.02 0.29 23.95
CA PHE A 488 25.56 0.45 25.33
C PHE A 488 26.56 -0.05 26.39
N ARG A 489 27.76 -0.50 25.99
CA ARG A 489 28.81 -1.05 26.88
C ARG A 489 28.31 -2.23 27.74
N LEU A 490 27.44 -3.06 27.19
CA LEU A 490 26.89 -4.25 27.84
C LEU A 490 27.76 -5.48 27.57
N ALA A 491 27.72 -6.46 28.47
CA ALA A 491 28.36 -7.75 28.24
C ALA A 491 27.73 -8.48 27.04
N GLN A 492 28.56 -9.16 26.25
CA GLN A 492 28.11 -10.01 25.15
C GLN A 492 27.34 -11.24 25.69
N ALA A 493 26.33 -11.67 24.94
CA ALA A 493 25.43 -12.78 25.32
C ALA A 493 26.00 -14.15 25.00
#